data_AF-A0ABD2QPT5-F1
#
_entry.id   AF-A0ABD2QPT5-F1
#
_cell.length_a   1.000
_cell.length_b   1.000
_cell.length_c   1.000
_cell.angle_alpha   90.00
_cell.angle_beta   90.00
_cell.angle_gamma   90.00
#
_symmetry.space_group_name_H-M   'P 1'
#
loop_
_entity.id
_entity.type
_entity.pdbx_description
1 polymer ?
#
loop_
_entity_poly.entity_id
_entity_poly.type
_entity_poly.pdbx_seq_one_letter_code
_entity_poly.pdbx_strand_id
1 'polypeptide(L)'
;MFFPIRSPSGLLKSVCLLRRLEPSFMQLRKIFIQTQETPNPNSIKCFPGKTVLDDGTYDFPTRTDAKNSPLAKVLFNVKGVERVFFGNDYISITKEDNADWSVLKPELFATMMDFFTSGLPIITATPQAANSSSNSA
;
A
#
# COMPACT_ATOMS: atom_id res chain seq x y z
N MET A 1 -62.57 30.91 20.64
CA MET A 1 -62.26 30.41 22.01
C MET A 1 -61.22 29.30 21.85
N PHE A 2 -60.29 29.19 22.80
CA PHE A 2 -59.13 28.27 22.90
C PHE A 2 -57.81 28.69 22.23
N PHE A 3 -57.02 29.39 23.03
CA PHE A 3 -55.55 29.35 23.10
C PHE A 3 -55.18 28.77 24.50
N PRO A 4 -53.89 28.59 24.86
CA PRO A 4 -52.84 27.67 24.39
C PRO A 4 -52.53 26.61 25.50
N ILE A 5 -51.43 25.83 25.52
CA ILE A 5 -50.24 26.02 26.40
C ILE A 5 -49.20 24.90 26.08
N ARG A 6 -47.96 25.29 25.74
CA ARG A 6 -46.62 24.91 26.27
C ARG A 6 -46.36 23.41 26.62
N SER A 7 -45.26 22.78 26.20
CA SER A 7 -43.91 22.94 26.78
C SER A 7 -42.85 22.04 26.09
N PRO A 8 -41.54 22.24 26.36
CA PRO A 8 -40.41 21.87 25.51
C PRO A 8 -39.62 20.64 26.00
N SER A 9 -38.80 20.06 25.12
CA SER A 9 -37.60 19.26 25.42
C SER A 9 -37.01 18.89 24.05
N GLY A 10 -35.78 19.22 23.66
CA GLY A 10 -34.56 19.21 24.45
C GLY A 10 -33.67 18.13 23.85
N LEU A 11 -32.45 18.54 23.50
CA LEU A 11 -31.25 17.73 23.34
C LEU A 11 -30.86 17.24 21.93
N LEU A 12 -29.87 17.95 21.38
CA LEU A 12 -28.68 17.44 20.69
C LEU A 12 -28.53 15.91 20.73
N LYS A 13 -28.27 15.31 19.57
CA LYS A 13 -27.16 14.36 19.40
C LYS A 13 -26.91 14.12 17.91
N SER A 14 -25.68 14.42 17.50
CA SER A 14 -24.93 13.73 16.45
C SER A 14 -25.59 13.63 15.07
N VAL A 15 -25.14 14.37 14.06
CA VAL A 15 -23.91 14.03 13.32
C VAL A 15 -23.47 12.58 13.60
N CYS A 16 -24.31 11.61 13.23
CA CYS A 16 -23.80 10.35 12.73
C CYS A 16 -23.86 10.47 11.22
N LEU A 17 -22.81 11.12 10.72
CA LEU A 17 -22.26 10.90 9.40
C LEU A 17 -22.09 9.38 9.28
N LEU A 18 -23.15 8.70 8.84
CA LEU A 18 -23.08 7.32 8.39
C LEU A 18 -22.25 7.37 7.11
N ARG A 19 -20.94 7.58 7.30
CA ARG A 19 -19.93 6.98 6.46
C ARG A 19 -20.29 5.51 6.53
N ARG A 20 -21.07 5.13 5.52
CA ARG A 20 -21.07 3.81 4.95
C ARG A 20 -19.63 3.37 5.02
N LEU A 21 -19.33 2.52 6.00
CA LEU A 21 -18.14 1.70 5.95
C LEU A 21 -18.45 0.85 4.73
N GLU A 22 -18.06 1.37 3.56
CA GLU A 22 -17.92 0.57 2.37
C GLU A 22 -17.15 -0.64 2.87
N PRO A 23 -17.76 -1.83 2.88
CA PRO A 23 -16.97 -3.01 3.18
C PRO A 23 -15.92 -2.96 2.07
N SER A 24 -14.69 -2.59 2.42
CA SER A 24 -13.51 -2.77 1.60
C SER A 24 -13.51 -4.26 1.36
N PHE A 25 -14.21 -4.62 0.30
CA PHE A 25 -14.67 -5.94 -0.01
C PHE A 25 -13.39 -6.74 0.05
N MET A 26 -13.32 -7.63 1.05
CA MET A 26 -12.28 -8.63 1.17
C MET A 26 -12.45 -9.53 -0.04
N GLN A 27 -12.06 -9.00 -1.18
CA GLN A 27 -12.02 -9.68 -2.42
C GLN A 27 -10.83 -10.58 -2.22
N LEU A 28 -11.15 -11.84 -1.92
CA LEU A 28 -10.33 -13.03 -2.08
C LEU A 28 -9.84 -13.06 -3.54
N ARG A 29 -9.02 -12.09 -3.91
CA ARG A 29 -8.28 -12.08 -5.15
C ARG A 29 -7.06 -12.90 -4.84
N LYS A 30 -7.00 -14.07 -5.44
CA LYS A 30 -5.75 -14.78 -5.65
C LYS A 30 -4.77 -13.76 -6.24
N ILE A 31 -3.87 -13.23 -5.41
CA ILE A 31 -2.85 -12.30 -5.87
C ILE A 31 -1.89 -13.14 -6.70
N PHE A 32 -1.76 -12.78 -7.97
CA PHE A 32 -0.85 -13.43 -8.90
C PHE A 32 0.25 -12.43 -9.22
N ILE A 33 1.45 -12.69 -8.68
CA ILE A 33 2.61 -11.84 -8.90
C ILE A 33 3.23 -12.27 -10.23
N GLN A 34 3.15 -11.40 -11.25
CA GLN A 34 3.87 -11.60 -12.49
C GLN A 34 5.30 -11.11 -12.31
N THR A 35 6.27 -11.81 -12.90
CA THR A 35 7.65 -11.31 -12.96
C THR A 35 8.10 -11.11 -14.39
N GLN A 36 8.83 -10.03 -14.62
CA GLN A 36 9.50 -9.74 -15.87
C GLN A 36 10.99 -9.63 -15.61
N GLU A 37 11.76 -10.22 -16.50
CA GLU A 37 13.21 -10.11 -16.50
C GLU A 37 13.60 -8.71 -16.96
N THR A 38 14.67 -8.19 -16.38
CA THR A 38 15.27 -6.92 -16.78
C THR A 38 16.59 -7.22 -17.49
N PRO A 39 17.15 -6.29 -18.28
CA PRO A 39 18.50 -6.48 -18.84
C PRO A 39 19.59 -6.66 -17.77
N ASN A 40 19.30 -6.33 -16.50
CA ASN A 40 20.17 -6.64 -15.38
C ASN A 40 19.82 -8.03 -14.78
N PRO A 41 20.71 -9.03 -14.84
CA PRO A 41 20.45 -10.36 -14.27
C PRO A 41 20.27 -10.34 -12.75
N ASN A 42 20.78 -9.32 -12.06
CA ASN A 42 20.61 -9.12 -10.62
C ASN A 42 19.31 -8.40 -10.27
N SER A 43 18.48 -7.98 -11.24
CA SER A 43 17.22 -7.29 -10.97
C SER A 43 16.05 -7.95 -11.68
N ILE A 44 14.93 -8.09 -10.96
CA ILE A 44 13.66 -8.53 -11.51
C ILE A 44 12.56 -7.52 -11.22
N LYS A 45 11.60 -7.41 -12.13
CA LYS A 45 10.43 -6.56 -11.98
C LYS A 45 9.22 -7.42 -11.64
N CYS A 46 8.59 -7.15 -10.50
CA CYS A 46 7.43 -7.88 -9.98
C CYS A 46 6.17 -7.01 -10.09
N PHE A 47 5.09 -7.58 -10.61
CA PHE A 47 3.80 -6.92 -10.78
C PHE A 47 2.74 -7.65 -9.96
N PRO A 48 2.29 -7.08 -8.83
CA PRO A 48 1.27 -7.71 -7.98
C PRO A 48 -0.15 -7.61 -8.55
N GLY A 49 -0.34 -6.93 -9.69
CA GLY A 49 -1.67 -6.68 -10.29
C GLY A 49 -2.51 -5.68 -9.48
N LYS A 50 -1.85 -4.87 -8.65
CA LYS A 50 -2.43 -3.77 -7.87
C LYS A 50 -1.50 -2.57 -7.95
N THR A 51 -2.08 -1.38 -7.84
CA THR A 51 -1.33 -0.15 -7.68
C THR A 51 -0.56 -0.20 -6.36
N VAL A 52 0.76 -0.01 -6.45
CA VAL A 52 1.72 0.00 -5.35
C VAL A 52 1.90 1.42 -4.83
N LEU A 53 1.99 2.37 -5.76
CA LEU A 53 2.14 3.80 -5.52
C LEU A 53 1.12 4.56 -6.36
N ASP A 54 0.36 5.46 -5.73
CA ASP A 54 -0.61 6.29 -6.46
C ASP A 54 0.10 7.28 -7.39
N ASP A 55 1.22 7.85 -6.95
CA ASP A 55 2.01 8.80 -7.73
C ASP A 55 3.51 8.67 -7.46
N GLY A 56 4.31 8.90 -8.50
CA GLY A 56 5.76 8.89 -8.44
C GLY A 56 6.40 7.51 -8.28
N THR A 57 7.66 7.53 -7.85
CA THR A 57 8.48 6.35 -7.63
C THR A 57 9.25 6.50 -6.34
N TYR A 58 9.53 5.40 -5.65
CA TYR A 58 10.29 5.41 -4.41
C TYR A 58 11.42 4.39 -4.47
N ASP A 59 12.66 4.85 -4.29
CA ASP A 59 13.83 3.98 -4.21
C ASP A 59 14.24 3.72 -2.76
N PHE A 60 14.62 2.47 -2.49
CA PHE A 60 15.16 2.04 -1.21
C PHE A 60 16.50 1.37 -1.46
N PRO A 61 17.61 2.11 -1.39
CA PRO A 61 18.94 1.57 -1.64
C PRO A 61 19.45 0.73 -0.46
N THR A 62 19.00 0.98 0.77
CA THR A 62 19.38 0.20 1.94
C THR A 62 18.19 -0.14 2.84
N ARG A 63 18.37 -1.13 3.71
CA ARG A 63 17.39 -1.50 4.75
C ARG A 63 17.01 -0.32 5.67
N THR A 64 17.92 0.64 5.87
CA THR A 64 17.65 1.81 6.73
C THR A 64 16.69 2.78 6.08
N ASP A 65 16.68 2.88 4.75
CA ASP A 65 15.77 3.74 3.98
C ASP A 65 14.35 3.18 3.93
N ALA A 66 14.20 1.87 4.12
CA ALA A 66 12.90 1.17 4.18
C ALA A 66 12.01 1.61 5.35
N LYS A 67 12.47 2.49 6.26
CA LYS A 67 11.70 2.97 7.41
C LYS A 67 10.32 3.50 7.04
N ASN A 68 10.20 4.10 5.86
CA ASN A 68 9.00 4.75 5.37
C ASN A 68 7.99 3.78 4.73
N SER A 69 8.36 2.52 4.50
CA SER A 69 7.50 1.51 3.89
C SER A 69 7.52 0.18 4.67
N PRO A 70 6.38 -0.25 5.23
CA PRO A 70 6.24 -1.58 5.81
C PRO A 70 6.57 -2.69 4.81
N LEU A 71 6.10 -2.59 3.56
CA LEU A 71 6.40 -3.56 2.51
C LEU A 71 7.91 -3.68 2.25
N ALA A 72 8.61 -2.55 2.10
CA ALA A 72 10.05 -2.56 1.89
C ALA A 72 10.78 -3.22 3.07
N LYS A 73 10.38 -2.95 4.32
CA LYS A 73 10.98 -3.59 5.51
C LYS A 73 10.89 -5.11 5.45
N VAL A 74 9.71 -5.65 5.10
CA VAL A 74 9.54 -7.10 5.04
C VAL A 74 10.33 -7.69 3.87
N LEU A 75 10.38 -7.01 2.72
CA LEU A 75 11.20 -7.44 1.58
C LEU A 75 12.69 -7.47 1.91
N PHE A 76 13.21 -6.45 2.60
CA PHE A 76 14.60 -6.44 3.06
C PHE A 76 14.91 -7.50 4.10
N ASN A 77 13.91 -8.07 4.77
CA ASN A 77 14.12 -9.15 5.73
C ASN A 77 14.55 -10.46 5.04
N VAL A 78 14.18 -10.63 3.77
CA VAL A 78 14.65 -11.74 2.92
C VAL A 78 16.14 -11.60 2.68
N LYS A 79 16.90 -12.65 2.97
CA LYS A 79 18.36 -12.65 2.82
C LYS A 79 18.75 -12.62 1.34
N GLY A 80 19.65 -11.72 0.96
CA GLY A 80 20.12 -11.59 -0.42
C GLY A 80 19.40 -10.50 -1.22
N VAL A 81 18.48 -9.74 -0.62
CA VAL A 81 17.90 -8.53 -1.22
C VAL A 81 18.82 -7.35 -0.92
N GLU A 82 19.36 -6.74 -1.97
CA GLU A 82 20.26 -5.58 -1.87
C GLU A 82 19.49 -4.26 -1.94
N ARG A 83 18.55 -4.14 -2.88
CA ARG A 83 17.82 -2.90 -3.17
C ARG A 83 16.39 -3.20 -3.60
N VAL A 84 15.47 -2.31 -3.22
CA VAL A 84 14.06 -2.38 -3.60
C VAL A 84 13.64 -1.05 -4.19
N PHE A 85 12.85 -1.08 -5.26
CA PHE A 85 12.33 0.11 -5.92
C PHE A 85 10.84 -0.07 -6.19
N PHE A 86 10.03 0.93 -5.85
CA PHE A 86 8.61 0.94 -6.13
C PHE A 86 8.32 1.92 -7.26
N GLY A 87 7.65 1.42 -8.29
CA GLY A 87 6.93 2.24 -9.26
C GLY A 87 5.43 2.18 -9.01
N ASN A 88 4.63 2.79 -9.89
CA ASN A 88 3.19 2.87 -9.76
C ASN A 88 2.52 1.48 -9.63
N ASP A 89 2.82 0.57 -10.54
CA ASP A 89 2.18 -0.77 -10.60
C ASP A 89 3.18 -1.93 -10.44
N TYR A 90 4.43 -1.63 -10.08
CA TYR A 90 5.49 -2.64 -10.04
C TYR A 90 6.49 -2.40 -8.92
N ILE A 91 7.17 -3.47 -8.55
CA ILE A 91 8.26 -3.49 -7.57
C ILE A 91 9.47 -4.09 -8.27
N SER A 92 10.56 -3.32 -8.36
CA SER A 92 11.85 -3.84 -8.81
C SER A 92 12.65 -4.28 -7.60
N ILE A 93 13.22 -5.48 -7.66
CA ILE A 93 14.04 -6.05 -6.59
C ILE A 93 15.39 -6.38 -7.18
N THR A 94 16.44 -5.85 -6.56
CA THR A 94 17.82 -6.19 -6.88
C THR A 94 18.35 -7.10 -5.80
N LYS A 95 18.92 -8.22 -6.21
CA LYS A 95 19.61 -9.16 -5.33
C LYS A 95 21.10 -8.86 -5.26
N GLU A 96 21.73 -9.33 -4.21
CA GLU A 96 23.18 -9.39 -4.10
C GLU A 96 23.77 -10.38 -5.13
N ASP A 97 25.02 -10.18 -5.54
CA ASP A 97 25.70 -11.05 -6.52
C ASP A 97 25.78 -12.52 -6.06
N ASN A 98 25.97 -12.74 -4.75
CA ASN A 98 26.09 -14.07 -4.15
C ASN A 98 24.76 -14.79 -3.92
N ALA A 99 23.62 -14.15 -4.22
CA ALA A 99 22.31 -14.72 -3.96
C ALA A 99 21.70 -15.39 -5.20
N ASP A 100 20.93 -16.46 -5.00
CA ASP A 100 20.28 -17.22 -6.06
C ASP A 100 18.79 -16.92 -6.19
N TRP A 101 18.35 -16.61 -7.41
CA TRP A 101 16.93 -16.33 -7.69
C TRP A 101 16.01 -17.53 -7.40
N SER A 102 16.50 -18.75 -7.55
CA SER A 102 15.74 -19.98 -7.28
C SER A 102 15.32 -20.09 -5.81
N VAL A 103 16.10 -19.50 -4.90
CA VAL A 103 15.81 -19.47 -3.45
C VAL A 103 15.09 -18.18 -3.07
N LEU A 104 15.49 -17.05 -3.65
CA LEU A 104 14.90 -15.74 -3.36
C LEU A 104 13.43 -15.63 -3.81
N LYS A 105 13.10 -16.09 -5.02
CA LYS A 105 11.75 -15.95 -5.60
C LYS A 105 10.64 -16.52 -4.70
N PRO A 106 10.71 -17.78 -4.22
CA PRO A 106 9.65 -18.32 -3.37
C PRO A 106 9.50 -17.55 -2.06
N GLU A 107 10.59 -17.11 -1.44
CA GLU A 107 10.56 -16.34 -0.19
C GLU A 107 9.97 -14.94 -0.41
N LEU A 108 10.44 -14.23 -1.43
CA LEU A 108 9.93 -12.90 -1.82
C LEU A 108 8.44 -12.92 -2.12
N PHE A 109 7.97 -13.89 -2.90
CA PHE A 109 6.55 -13.98 -3.24
C PHE A 109 5.68 -14.35 -2.05
N ALA A 110 6.15 -15.23 -1.16
CA ALA A 110 5.46 -15.54 0.08
C ALA A 110 5.32 -14.28 0.95
N THR A 111 6.40 -13.51 1.12
CA THR A 111 6.41 -12.25 1.85
C THR A 111 5.47 -11.21 1.24
N MET A 112 5.51 -11.01 -0.08
CA MET A 112 4.60 -10.08 -0.76
C MET A 112 3.14 -10.51 -0.61
N MET A 113 2.86 -11.80 -0.79
CA MET A 113 1.52 -12.36 -0.66
C MET A 113 0.95 -12.11 0.74
N ASP A 114 1.73 -12.41 1.77
CA ASP A 114 1.35 -12.18 3.17
C ASP A 114 1.09 -10.69 3.44
N PHE A 115 1.99 -9.83 2.97
CA PHE A 115 1.83 -8.38 3.10
C PHE A 115 0.53 -7.87 2.48
N PHE A 116 0.24 -8.23 1.23
CA PHE A 116 -0.97 -7.77 0.57
C PHE A 116 -2.25 -8.43 1.12
N THR A 117 -2.13 -9.59 1.77
CA THR A 117 -3.25 -10.24 2.48
C THR A 117 -3.53 -9.56 3.81
N SER A 118 -2.50 -9.06 4.49
CA SER A 118 -2.62 -8.32 5.75
C SER A 118 -3.34 -6.97 5.62
N GLY A 119 -3.37 -6.40 4.41
CA GLY A 119 -4.01 -5.10 4.14
C GLY A 119 -3.27 -3.91 4.76
N LEU A 120 -2.01 -4.08 5.16
CA LEU A 120 -1.17 -3.01 5.69
C LEU A 120 -0.87 -1.94 4.62
N PRO A 121 -0.66 -0.68 5.03
CA PRO A 121 -0.30 0.39 4.10
C PRO A 121 1.09 0.14 3.50
N ILE A 122 1.22 0.30 2.18
CA ILE A 122 2.49 0.08 1.45
C ILE A 122 3.53 1.12 1.88
N ILE A 123 3.13 2.38 2.08
CA ILE A 123 3.99 3.47 2.55
C ILE A 123 3.33 4.11 3.78
N THR A 124 4.09 4.29 4.85
CA THR A 124 3.65 4.96 6.09
C THR A 124 3.80 6.48 5.99
N ALA A 125 4.76 6.96 5.21
CA ALA A 125 4.83 8.37 4.83
C ALA A 125 3.82 8.62 3.70
N THR A 126 2.64 9.16 4.02
CA THR A 126 1.72 9.69 3.02
C THR A 126 2.47 10.62 2.08
N PRO A 127 2.53 10.36 0.75
CA PRO A 127 2.54 11.49 -0.17
C PRO A 127 1.22 12.20 0.09
N GLN A 128 1.33 13.42 0.60
CA GLN A 128 0.21 14.32 0.77
C GLN A 128 -0.62 14.29 -0.51
N ALA A 129 -1.85 13.79 -0.41
CA ALA A 129 -2.86 13.93 -1.45
C ALA A 129 -3.14 15.44 -1.62
N ALA A 130 -2.30 16.10 -2.40
CA ALA A 130 -2.51 17.46 -2.86
C ALA A 130 -3.47 17.39 -4.06
N ASN A 131 -4.74 17.10 -3.79
CA ASN A 131 -5.83 17.40 -4.71
C ASN A 131 -7.12 17.58 -3.92
N SER A 132 -7.38 18.82 -3.50
CA SER A 132 -8.73 19.32 -3.18
C SER A 132 -8.74 20.84 -3.20
N SER A 133 -9.36 21.38 -4.26
CA SER A 133 -10.19 22.60 -4.27
C SER A 133 -9.51 23.97 -4.40
N SER A 134 -9.48 24.47 -5.64
CA SER A 134 -9.87 25.86 -5.90
C SER A 134 -10.68 25.96 -7.20
N ASN A 135 -11.97 25.65 -7.11
CA ASN A 135 -12.97 26.33 -7.95
C ASN A 135 -13.25 27.69 -7.30
N SER A 136 -12.75 28.76 -7.92
CA SER A 136 -13.07 30.17 -7.66
C SER A 136 -12.61 30.93 -8.93
N ALA A 137 -13.36 31.75 -9.64
CA ALA A 137 -14.72 32.28 -9.58
C ALA A 137 -15.12 32.69 -11.01
#